data_AF-A0A9I9CJ32-F1
#
_entry.id   AF-A0A9I9CJ32-F1
#
_cell.length_a   1.000
_cell.length_b   1.000
_cell.length_c   1.000
_cell.angle_alpha   90.00
_cell.angle_beta   90.00
_cell.angle_gamma   90.00
#
_symmetry.space_group_name_H-M   'P 1'
#
loop_
_entity.id
_entity.type
_entity.pdbx_description
1 polymer ?
#
loop_
_entity_poly.entity_id
_entity_poly.type
_entity_poly.pdbx_seq_one_letter_code
_entity_poly.pdbx_strand_id
1 'polypeptide(L)'
;MSEGPITVLDGTHLRDIDLTPHFSDALLTGAHLLDLADSTVSSSLFRIPLPEALKSSALNIIGLHDIVAFRRSELTPQRASEILKDYVSAIADILRDDPLLVSILDGSTLRIFLDDEDDFAMLAETLFTDLDTEDKGKIKKKYPLLRDILQKHEVESSTELGQAQFAEVLQAVLQELADALAKKPYVFIQNIKITNGAQIKKLLADKKQFNDVIEKLWQWQGTYKEENGVTTLQKIRNYFEKEWKELGLPPPTETNEAVVLLYDEIFADIAKEKCCSITDKIQLEKLAKEILEIFVEQLEASPVYYDDWEHK
;
A
#
# COMPACT_ATOMS: atom_id res chain seq x y z
N MET A 1 11.97 15.95 -3.63
CA MET A 1 11.44 14.58 -3.79
C MET A 1 10.05 14.73 -4.35
N SER A 2 9.89 14.76 -5.67
CA SER A 2 8.58 14.70 -6.28
C SER A 2 8.04 13.28 -6.02
N GLU A 3 7.02 13.18 -5.17
CA GLU A 3 6.22 11.97 -5.09
C GLU A 3 5.74 11.68 -6.51
N GLY A 4 6.24 10.61 -7.13
CA GLY A 4 5.60 10.07 -8.32
C GLY A 4 4.13 9.78 -7.99
N PRO A 5 3.23 9.70 -8.98
CA PRO A 5 1.81 9.51 -8.71
C PRO A 5 1.59 8.19 -7.94
N ILE A 6 1.42 8.32 -6.63
CA ILE A 6 1.09 7.22 -5.75
C ILE A 6 -0.42 7.00 -5.86
N THR A 7 -0.84 5.76 -6.10
CA THR A 7 -2.25 5.38 -6.21
C THR A 7 -2.60 4.41 -5.08
N VAL A 8 -3.73 4.64 -4.42
CA VAL A 8 -4.29 3.73 -3.42
C VAL A 8 -5.27 2.79 -4.11
N LEU A 9 -5.08 1.49 -3.92
CA LEU A 9 -5.98 0.44 -4.41
C LEU A 9 -6.81 -0.09 -3.23
N ASP A 10 -8.01 0.44 -3.07
CA ASP A 10 -8.97 0.11 -2.00
C ASP A 10 -10.04 -0.90 -2.43
N GLY A 11 -9.92 -1.45 -3.65
CA GLY A 11 -10.85 -2.44 -4.18
C GLY A 11 -12.19 -1.89 -4.69
N THR A 12 -12.42 -0.57 -4.64
CA THR A 12 -13.67 0.04 -5.14
C THR A 12 -13.92 -0.29 -6.61
N HIS A 13 -12.89 -0.15 -7.46
CA HIS A 13 -12.96 -0.47 -8.89
C HIS A 13 -13.28 -1.94 -9.21
N LEU A 14 -13.07 -2.86 -8.25
CA LEU A 14 -13.37 -4.27 -8.46
C LEU A 14 -14.87 -4.58 -8.42
N ARG A 15 -15.66 -3.72 -7.78
CA ARG A 15 -17.12 -3.91 -7.63
C ARG A 15 -17.89 -3.64 -8.91
N ASP A 16 -17.35 -2.78 -9.78
CA ASP A 16 -18.00 -2.34 -11.01
C ASP A 16 -17.56 -3.13 -12.25
N ILE A 17 -16.73 -4.16 -12.07
CA ILE A 17 -16.24 -4.99 -13.18
C ILE A 17 -17.40 -5.79 -13.76
N ASP A 18 -17.50 -5.79 -15.09
CA ASP A 18 -18.33 -6.76 -15.79
C ASP A 18 -17.70 -8.17 -15.67
N LEU A 19 -18.26 -8.96 -14.76
CA LEU A 19 -17.85 -10.34 -14.52
C LEU A 19 -18.68 -11.34 -15.33
N THR A 20 -19.34 -10.91 -16.42
CA THR A 20 -19.99 -11.85 -17.34
C THR A 20 -18.93 -12.69 -18.05
N PRO A 21 -18.81 -13.99 -17.71
CA PRO A 21 -17.73 -14.79 -18.24
C PRO A 21 -18.11 -15.30 -19.63
N HIS A 22 -17.23 -15.10 -20.60
CA HIS A 22 -17.31 -15.80 -21.88
C HIS A 22 -16.64 -17.17 -21.77
N PHE A 23 -17.28 -18.09 -21.06
CA PHE A 23 -16.82 -19.48 -21.02
C PHE A 23 -17.02 -20.12 -22.40
N SER A 24 -15.94 -20.59 -23.01
CA SER A 24 -16.02 -21.42 -24.23
C SER A 24 -16.62 -22.79 -23.88
N ASP A 25 -17.17 -23.52 -24.85
CA ASP A 25 -17.72 -24.89 -24.70
C ASP A 25 -16.70 -25.97 -24.24
N ALA A 26 -15.48 -25.56 -23.87
CA ALA A 26 -14.46 -26.42 -23.31
C ALA A 26 -14.76 -26.76 -21.84
N LEU A 27 -14.20 -27.90 -21.37
CA LEU A 27 -14.26 -28.30 -19.96
C LEU A 27 -13.72 -27.20 -19.05
N LEU A 28 -14.62 -26.58 -18.29
CA LEU A 28 -14.31 -25.53 -17.34
C LEU A 28 -13.86 -26.17 -16.03
N THR A 29 -12.57 -26.03 -15.73
CA THR A 29 -11.97 -26.55 -14.49
C THR A 29 -11.82 -25.44 -13.47
N GLY A 30 -11.72 -25.79 -12.19
CA GLY A 30 -11.39 -24.82 -11.14
C GLY A 30 -10.05 -24.11 -11.39
N ALA A 31 -9.07 -24.77 -12.03
CA ALA A 31 -7.81 -24.12 -12.41
C ALA A 31 -8.04 -22.98 -13.41
N HIS A 32 -8.80 -23.23 -14.48
CA HIS A 32 -9.12 -22.19 -15.47
C HIS A 32 -9.88 -21.02 -14.84
N LEU A 33 -10.78 -21.31 -13.88
CA LEU A 33 -11.54 -20.28 -13.19
C LEU A 33 -10.65 -19.40 -12.31
N LEU A 34 -9.74 -19.98 -11.52
CA LEU A 34 -8.83 -19.23 -10.66
C LEU A 34 -7.86 -18.37 -11.49
N ASP A 35 -7.31 -18.92 -12.56
CA ASP A 35 -6.40 -18.18 -13.44
C ASP A 35 -7.14 -17.02 -14.15
N LEU A 36 -8.40 -17.22 -14.54
CA LEU A 36 -9.27 -16.15 -15.05
C LEU A 36 -9.53 -15.09 -13.99
N ALA A 37 -9.91 -15.50 -12.77
CA ALA A 37 -10.23 -14.59 -11.68
C ALA A 37 -9.02 -13.72 -11.30
N ASP A 38 -7.84 -14.34 -11.15
CA ASP A 38 -6.59 -13.63 -10.87
C ASP A 38 -6.23 -12.67 -12.01
N SER A 39 -6.39 -13.09 -13.27
CA SER A 39 -6.16 -12.23 -14.44
C SER A 39 -7.13 -11.06 -14.50
N THR A 40 -8.41 -11.27 -14.16
CA THR A 40 -9.45 -10.22 -14.15
C THR A 40 -9.14 -9.18 -13.07
N VAL A 41 -8.88 -9.62 -11.84
CA VAL A 41 -8.53 -8.72 -10.73
C VAL A 41 -7.22 -7.99 -11.04
N SER A 42 -6.18 -8.71 -11.47
CA SER A 42 -4.90 -8.11 -11.85
C SER A 42 -5.08 -7.05 -12.93
N SER A 43 -5.85 -7.34 -13.99
CA SER A 43 -6.09 -6.39 -15.09
C SER A 43 -6.76 -5.10 -14.60
N SER A 44 -7.69 -5.21 -13.66
CA SER A 44 -8.36 -4.05 -13.05
C SER A 44 -7.47 -3.29 -12.06
N LEU A 45 -6.42 -3.92 -11.54
CA LEU A 45 -5.42 -3.33 -10.65
C LEU A 45 -4.11 -3.04 -11.41
N PHE A 46 -4.20 -2.46 -12.61
CA PHE A 46 -3.03 -2.05 -13.40
C PHE A 46 -2.07 -3.19 -13.79
N ARG A 47 -2.59 -4.42 -13.92
CA ARG A 47 -1.84 -5.63 -14.28
C ARG A 47 -0.74 -6.01 -13.28
N ILE A 48 -0.90 -5.61 -12.02
CA ILE A 48 0.03 -6.03 -10.96
C ILE A 48 -0.21 -7.49 -10.59
N PRO A 49 0.85 -8.27 -10.28
CA PRO A 49 0.69 -9.58 -9.69
C PRO A 49 0.07 -9.43 -8.30
N LEU A 50 -0.96 -10.23 -8.01
CA LEU A 50 -1.63 -10.18 -6.72
C LEU A 50 -0.77 -10.83 -5.62
N PRO A 51 -0.63 -10.20 -4.45
CA PRO A 51 0.02 -10.82 -3.30
C PRO A 51 -0.59 -12.17 -2.93
N GLU A 52 0.24 -13.16 -2.58
CA GLU A 52 -0.24 -14.51 -2.25
C GLU A 52 -1.14 -14.52 -1.01
N ALA A 53 -0.83 -13.66 -0.03
CA ALA A 53 -1.65 -13.48 1.16
C ALA A 53 -3.07 -12.97 0.83
N LEU A 54 -3.18 -12.09 -0.18
CA LEU A 54 -4.47 -11.54 -0.64
C LEU A 54 -5.31 -12.64 -1.31
N LYS A 55 -4.70 -13.40 -2.23
CA LYS A 55 -5.37 -14.53 -2.89
C LYS A 55 -5.82 -15.59 -1.88
N SER A 56 -4.93 -16.00 -0.98
CA SER A 56 -5.21 -17.00 0.05
C SER A 56 -6.34 -16.58 0.98
N SER A 57 -6.36 -15.30 1.38
CA SER A 57 -7.41 -14.76 2.24
C SER A 57 -8.77 -14.74 1.53
N ALA A 58 -8.81 -14.33 0.26
CA ALA A 58 -10.04 -14.35 -0.52
C ALA A 58 -10.60 -15.77 -0.70
N LEU A 59 -9.73 -16.75 -1.01
CA LEU A 59 -10.13 -18.16 -1.12
C LEU A 59 -10.72 -18.72 0.18
N ASN A 60 -10.13 -18.34 1.32
CA ASN A 60 -10.66 -18.73 2.63
C ASN A 60 -12.04 -18.11 2.92
N ILE A 61 -12.26 -16.84 2.54
CA ILE A 61 -13.55 -16.15 2.72
C ILE A 61 -14.65 -16.87 1.94
N ILE A 62 -14.37 -17.33 0.72
CA ILE A 62 -15.35 -18.05 -0.12
C ILE A 62 -15.44 -19.56 0.19
N GLY A 63 -14.74 -20.03 1.22
CA GLY A 63 -14.80 -21.42 1.70
C GLY A 63 -14.06 -22.44 0.84
N LEU A 64 -13.11 -22.01 0.00
CA LEU A 64 -12.27 -22.89 -0.82
C LEU A 64 -10.98 -23.25 -0.08
N HIS A 65 -11.04 -24.27 0.78
CA HIS A 65 -9.89 -24.71 1.58
C HIS A 65 -8.99 -25.74 0.88
N ASP A 66 -9.56 -26.64 0.07
CA ASP A 66 -8.78 -27.62 -0.71
C ASP A 66 -8.59 -27.14 -2.15
N ILE A 67 -7.62 -26.23 -2.31
CA ILE A 67 -7.30 -25.62 -3.61
C ILE A 67 -6.82 -26.69 -4.61
N VAL A 68 -6.10 -27.71 -4.15
CA VAL A 68 -5.55 -28.74 -5.03
C VAL A 68 -6.66 -29.60 -5.63
N ALA A 69 -7.64 -30.00 -4.82
CA ALA A 69 -8.81 -30.70 -5.31
C ALA A 69 -9.68 -29.80 -6.19
N PHE A 70 -9.90 -28.55 -5.78
CA PHE A 70 -10.71 -27.59 -6.52
C PHE A 70 -10.14 -27.30 -7.92
N ARG A 71 -8.82 -27.14 -8.06
CA ARG A 71 -8.19 -26.91 -9.38
C ARG A 71 -8.50 -28.02 -10.39
N ARG A 72 -8.78 -29.24 -9.93
CA ARG A 72 -9.09 -30.41 -10.77
C ARG A 72 -10.58 -30.67 -10.94
N SER A 73 -11.45 -29.94 -10.25
CA SER A 73 -12.90 -30.16 -10.36
C SER A 73 -13.44 -29.52 -11.64
N GLU A 74 -14.43 -30.18 -12.24
CA GLU A 74 -15.23 -29.62 -13.32
C GLU A 74 -16.34 -28.75 -12.75
N LEU A 75 -16.58 -27.60 -13.37
CA LEU A 75 -17.55 -26.60 -12.92
C LEU A 75 -18.59 -26.35 -13.99
N THR A 76 -19.83 -26.14 -13.57
CA THR A 76 -20.85 -25.59 -14.46
C THR A 76 -20.59 -24.10 -14.67
N PRO A 77 -20.94 -23.52 -15.83
CA PRO A 77 -20.82 -22.08 -16.08
C PRO A 77 -21.49 -21.22 -15.00
N GLN A 78 -22.64 -21.66 -14.48
CA GLN A 78 -23.35 -20.97 -13.41
C GLN A 78 -22.51 -20.94 -12.12
N ARG A 79 -22.03 -22.11 -11.68
CA ARG A 79 -21.23 -22.21 -10.46
C ARG A 79 -19.91 -21.44 -10.58
N ALA A 80 -19.30 -21.47 -11.75
CA ALA A 80 -18.08 -20.72 -12.01
C ALA A 80 -18.32 -19.21 -11.98
N SER A 81 -19.43 -18.72 -12.53
CA SER A 81 -19.79 -17.30 -12.45
C SER A 81 -20.03 -16.84 -11.02
N GLU A 82 -20.69 -17.66 -10.19
CA GLU A 82 -20.86 -17.38 -8.75
C GLU A 82 -19.51 -17.27 -8.04
N ILE A 83 -18.65 -18.30 -8.19
CA ILE A 83 -17.33 -18.32 -7.54
C ILE A 83 -16.47 -17.14 -7.99
N LEU A 84 -16.52 -16.76 -9.27
CA LEU A 84 -15.79 -15.59 -9.79
C LEU A 84 -16.26 -14.31 -9.09
N LYS A 85 -17.57 -14.09 -9.01
CA LYS A 85 -18.16 -12.92 -8.34
C LYS A 85 -17.82 -12.87 -6.85
N ASP A 86 -17.92 -14.02 -6.19
CA ASP A 86 -17.61 -14.14 -4.76
C ASP A 86 -16.12 -13.86 -4.51
N TYR A 87 -15.23 -14.41 -5.35
CA TYR A 87 -13.79 -14.18 -5.24
C TYR A 87 -13.42 -12.71 -5.45
N VAL A 88 -13.90 -12.09 -6.53
CA VAL A 88 -13.63 -10.66 -6.81
C VAL A 88 -14.19 -9.77 -5.70
N SER A 89 -15.39 -10.08 -5.19
CA SER A 89 -15.99 -9.38 -4.07
C SER A 89 -15.17 -9.54 -2.78
N ALA A 90 -14.67 -10.74 -2.50
CA ALA A 90 -13.82 -10.99 -1.33
C ALA A 90 -12.50 -10.20 -1.41
N ILE A 91 -11.86 -10.14 -2.58
CA ILE A 91 -10.68 -9.30 -2.79
C ILE A 91 -11.02 -7.83 -2.55
N ALA A 92 -12.13 -7.34 -3.10
CA ALA A 92 -12.56 -5.96 -2.90
C ALA A 92 -12.82 -5.63 -1.42
N ASP A 93 -13.42 -6.57 -0.68
CA ASP A 93 -13.62 -6.43 0.77
C ASP A 93 -12.30 -6.40 1.55
N ILE A 94 -11.33 -7.24 1.18
CA ILE A 94 -10.00 -7.24 1.80
C ILE A 94 -9.29 -5.91 1.51
N LEU A 95 -9.27 -5.45 0.26
CA LEU A 95 -8.60 -4.20 -0.12
C LEU A 95 -9.25 -2.95 0.48
N ARG A 96 -10.56 -2.98 0.77
CA ARG A 96 -11.20 -1.89 1.51
C ARG A 96 -10.62 -1.77 2.92
N ASP A 97 -10.39 -2.92 3.55
CA ASP A 97 -9.92 -3.02 4.94
C ASP A 97 -8.39 -2.90 5.05
N ASP A 98 -7.63 -3.37 4.05
CA ASP A 98 -6.16 -3.29 3.95
C ASP A 98 -5.75 -2.90 2.52
N PRO A 99 -5.82 -1.60 2.18
CA PRO A 99 -5.55 -1.12 0.83
C PRO A 99 -4.08 -1.28 0.43
N LEU A 100 -3.82 -1.38 -0.87
CA LEU A 100 -2.46 -1.43 -1.41
C LEU A 100 -2.03 -0.08 -1.95
N LEU A 101 -0.82 0.35 -1.61
CA LEU A 101 -0.19 1.52 -2.19
C LEU A 101 0.62 1.10 -3.42
N VAL A 102 0.37 1.70 -4.58
CA VAL A 102 1.10 1.39 -5.82
C VAL A 102 1.72 2.64 -6.43
N SER A 103 2.92 2.46 -6.98
CA SER A 103 3.59 3.47 -7.80
C SER A 103 3.47 3.11 -9.26
N ILE A 104 3.05 4.08 -10.07
CA ILE A 104 2.94 3.92 -11.53
C ILE A 104 4.01 4.79 -12.17
N LEU A 105 4.98 4.13 -12.82
CA LEU A 105 6.02 4.79 -13.61
C LEU A 105 5.61 4.73 -15.08
N ASP A 106 4.99 5.82 -15.56
CA ASP A 106 4.54 5.97 -16.95
C ASP A 106 5.44 6.91 -17.78
N GLY A 107 6.52 7.40 -17.18
CA GLY A 107 7.46 8.32 -17.83
C GLY A 107 7.01 9.79 -17.85
N SER A 108 5.83 10.12 -17.34
CA SER A 108 5.32 11.51 -17.29
C SER A 108 6.22 12.42 -16.44
N THR A 109 6.62 11.96 -15.25
CA THR A 109 7.54 12.69 -14.38
C THR A 109 8.90 12.90 -15.02
N LEU A 110 9.42 11.90 -15.75
CA LEU A 110 10.67 12.02 -16.49
C LEU A 110 10.56 13.09 -17.59
N ARG A 111 9.43 13.15 -18.31
CA ARG A 111 9.22 14.19 -19.33
C ARG A 111 9.18 15.59 -18.74
N ILE A 112 8.43 15.78 -17.66
CA ILE A 112 8.37 17.08 -16.96
C ILE A 112 9.78 17.50 -16.53
N PHE A 113 10.58 16.57 -16.01
CA PHE A 113 11.96 16.84 -15.61
C PHE A 113 12.88 17.14 -16.80
N LEU A 114 12.71 16.48 -17.94
CA LEU A 114 13.48 16.72 -19.16
C LEU A 114 13.10 18.03 -19.87
N ASP A 115 11.88 18.50 -19.68
CA ASP A 115 11.39 19.77 -20.24
C ASP A 115 11.96 20.99 -19.48
N ASP A 116 12.42 20.82 -18.24
CA ASP A 116 13.13 21.84 -17.46
C ASP A 116 14.64 21.78 -17.71
N GLU A 117 15.12 22.64 -18.62
CA GLU A 117 16.52 22.66 -19.08
C GLU A 117 17.50 22.95 -17.94
N ASP A 118 17.13 23.83 -17.00
CA ASP A 118 18.00 24.22 -15.89
C ASP A 118 18.15 23.08 -14.87
N ASP A 119 17.04 22.43 -14.50
CA ASP A 119 17.04 21.27 -13.58
C ASP A 119 17.78 20.07 -14.20
N PHE A 120 17.56 19.82 -15.50
CA PHE A 120 18.28 18.77 -16.21
C PHE A 120 19.78 19.05 -16.29
N ALA A 121 20.18 20.29 -16.60
CA ALA A 121 21.58 20.68 -16.70
C ALA A 121 22.32 20.49 -15.35
N MET A 122 21.69 20.88 -14.24
CA MET A 122 22.25 20.68 -12.89
C MET A 122 22.45 19.19 -12.56
N LEU A 123 21.48 18.33 -12.89
CA LEU A 123 21.59 16.89 -12.67
C LEU A 123 22.68 16.28 -13.56
N ALA A 124 22.72 16.64 -14.85
CA ALA A 124 23.72 16.16 -15.78
C ALA A 124 25.14 16.57 -15.34
N GLU A 125 25.33 17.79 -14.86
CA GLU A 125 26.60 18.27 -14.30
C GLU A 125 26.99 17.51 -13.02
N THR A 126 26.05 17.33 -12.10
CA THR A 126 26.28 16.60 -10.84
C THR A 126 26.72 15.15 -11.12
N LEU A 127 25.94 14.45 -11.96
CA LEU A 127 26.26 13.08 -12.36
C LEU A 127 27.58 12.98 -13.14
N PHE A 128 27.87 13.97 -13.99
CA PHE A 128 29.14 14.00 -14.72
C PHE A 128 30.33 14.15 -13.76
N THR A 129 30.22 15.06 -12.78
CA THR A 129 31.25 15.30 -11.77
C THR A 129 31.51 14.04 -10.93
N ASP A 130 30.45 13.34 -10.52
CA ASP A 130 30.56 12.08 -9.79
C ASP A 130 31.25 10.98 -10.61
N LEU A 131 31.02 10.97 -11.93
CA LEU A 131 31.60 10.00 -12.86
C LEU A 131 33.03 10.36 -13.31
N ASP A 132 33.39 11.65 -13.33
CA ASP A 132 34.73 12.16 -13.64
C ASP A 132 35.62 12.20 -12.40
N THR A 133 35.79 11.04 -11.76
CA THR A 133 36.59 10.88 -10.53
C THR A 133 38.06 11.28 -10.68
N GLU A 134 38.56 11.42 -11.91
CA GLU A 134 39.94 11.81 -12.21
C GLU A 134 40.06 13.33 -12.54
N ASP A 135 38.96 14.08 -12.53
CA ASP A 135 38.84 15.52 -12.84
C ASP A 135 39.52 15.88 -14.18
N LYS A 136 39.24 15.09 -15.22
CA LYS A 136 39.86 15.24 -16.55
C LYS A 136 38.98 15.98 -17.55
N GLY A 137 37.78 16.39 -17.13
CA GLY A 137 36.71 16.88 -17.99
C GLY A 137 36.14 15.80 -18.90
N LYS A 138 36.36 14.52 -18.60
CA LYS A 138 36.04 13.40 -19.49
C LYS A 138 35.81 12.06 -18.78
N ILE A 139 34.73 11.37 -19.11
CA ILE A 139 34.39 10.05 -18.58
C ILE A 139 34.70 8.91 -19.57
N LYS A 140 35.28 7.81 -19.07
CA LYS A 140 35.58 6.62 -19.88
C LYS A 140 34.31 5.78 -20.11
N LYS A 141 34.08 5.34 -21.35
CA LYS A 141 32.95 4.46 -21.72
C LYS A 141 33.10 3.05 -21.11
N LYS A 142 32.79 2.88 -19.82
CA LYS A 142 32.86 1.58 -19.11
C LYS A 142 31.49 0.95 -18.78
N TYR A 143 30.40 1.48 -19.32
CA TYR A 143 29.05 0.97 -19.06
C TYR A 143 28.47 0.29 -20.31
N PRO A 144 28.30 -1.05 -20.30
CA PRO A 144 27.78 -1.81 -21.44
C PRO A 144 26.40 -1.31 -21.91
N LEU A 145 25.55 -0.87 -20.98
CA LEU A 145 24.19 -0.38 -21.25
C LEU A 145 24.16 0.95 -22.02
N LEU A 146 25.20 1.78 -21.89
CA LEU A 146 25.29 3.04 -22.64
C LEU A 146 25.80 2.82 -24.06
N ARG A 147 26.37 1.65 -24.39
CA ARG A 147 27.05 1.42 -25.67
C ARG A 147 26.09 1.49 -26.85
N ASP A 148 24.92 0.87 -26.74
CA ASP A 148 23.92 0.83 -27.80
C ASP A 148 23.30 2.22 -28.03
N ILE A 149 23.12 2.98 -26.96
CA ILE A 149 22.59 4.35 -27.01
C ILE A 149 23.63 5.31 -27.60
N LEU A 150 24.89 5.22 -27.16
CA LEU A 150 26.01 5.98 -27.73
C LEU A 150 26.23 5.71 -29.22
N GLN A 151 26.00 4.48 -29.67
CA GLN A 151 26.11 4.09 -31.07
C GLN A 151 24.94 4.62 -31.91
N LYS A 152 23.73 4.71 -31.33
CA LYS A 152 22.54 5.26 -31.96
C LYS A 152 22.58 6.78 -32.11
N HIS A 153 23.26 7.49 -31.20
CA HIS A 153 23.39 8.95 -31.21
C HIS A 153 24.66 9.47 -31.92
N GLU A 154 25.27 8.66 -32.79
CA GLU A 154 26.43 9.05 -33.62
C GLU A 154 27.58 9.72 -32.83
N VAL A 155 27.75 9.37 -31.55
CA VAL A 155 28.86 9.89 -30.74
C VAL A 155 30.16 9.25 -31.20
N GLU A 156 30.74 9.89 -32.21
CA GLU A 156 31.85 9.45 -33.03
C GLU A 156 33.06 9.02 -32.17
N SER A 157 33.28 7.71 -32.09
CA SER A 157 34.52 6.98 -31.80
C SER A 157 35.51 7.42 -30.69
N SER A 158 35.25 8.45 -29.89
CA SER A 158 36.09 8.78 -28.74
C SER A 158 35.80 7.79 -27.60
N THR A 159 36.85 7.22 -27.03
CA THR A 159 36.79 6.38 -25.81
C THR A 159 36.33 7.16 -24.57
N GLU A 160 36.19 8.47 -24.71
CA GLU A 160 35.95 9.45 -23.64
C GLU A 160 34.82 10.39 -24.04
N LEU A 161 33.90 10.68 -23.11
CA LEU A 161 32.78 11.62 -23.28
C LEU A 161 33.06 12.88 -22.47
N GLY A 162 32.96 14.06 -23.12
CA GLY A 162 32.94 15.34 -22.39
C GLY A 162 31.56 15.63 -21.79
N GLN A 163 31.46 16.64 -20.92
CA GLN A 163 30.23 16.98 -20.19
C GLN A 163 29.02 17.25 -21.10
N ALA A 164 29.17 18.08 -22.14
CA ALA A 164 28.08 18.37 -23.08
C ALA A 164 27.59 17.11 -23.82
N GLN A 165 28.52 16.26 -24.27
CA GLN A 165 28.20 14.99 -24.93
C GLN A 165 27.52 14.01 -23.96
N PHE A 166 27.93 14.01 -22.69
CA PHE A 166 27.27 13.21 -21.67
C PHE A 166 25.84 13.68 -21.42
N ALA A 167 25.60 14.99 -21.35
CA ALA A 167 24.26 15.56 -21.18
C ALA A 167 23.34 15.19 -22.35
N GLU A 168 23.79 15.35 -23.60
CA GLU A 168 23.01 14.96 -24.79
C GLU A 168 22.64 13.46 -24.79
N VAL A 169 23.61 12.61 -24.45
CA VAL A 169 23.38 11.15 -24.36
C VAL A 169 22.41 10.84 -23.22
N LEU A 170 22.62 11.43 -22.03
CA LEU A 170 21.75 11.22 -20.87
C LEU A 170 20.32 11.65 -21.17
N GLN A 171 20.14 12.81 -21.81
CA GLN A 171 18.82 13.30 -22.20
C GLN A 171 18.11 12.32 -23.11
N ALA A 172 18.81 11.80 -24.13
CA ALA A 172 18.24 10.83 -25.05
C ALA A 172 17.90 9.48 -24.38
N VAL A 173 18.76 8.98 -23.49
CA VAL A 173 18.50 7.77 -22.69
C VAL A 173 17.20 7.95 -21.89
N LEU A 174 17.07 9.08 -21.19
CA LEU A 174 15.92 9.36 -20.33
C LEU A 174 14.65 9.59 -21.16
N GLN A 175 14.76 10.20 -22.35
CA GLN A 175 13.64 10.36 -23.27
C GLN A 175 13.15 9.00 -23.81
N GLU A 176 14.07 8.12 -24.21
CA GLU A 176 13.72 6.76 -24.64
C GLU A 176 13.10 5.96 -23.50
N LEU A 177 13.61 6.11 -22.28
CA LEU A 177 13.03 5.48 -21.09
C LEU A 177 11.62 6.01 -20.83
N ALA A 178 11.40 7.32 -20.91
CA ALA A 178 10.09 7.92 -20.76
C ALA A 178 9.10 7.42 -21.82
N ASP A 179 9.52 7.31 -23.08
CA ASP A 179 8.70 6.77 -24.17
C ASP A 179 8.41 5.26 -24.00
N ALA A 180 9.37 4.50 -23.49
CA ALA A 180 9.19 3.08 -23.17
C ALA A 180 8.17 2.90 -22.03
N LEU A 181 8.29 3.70 -20.97
CA LEU A 181 7.35 3.71 -19.84
C LEU A 181 5.96 4.20 -20.26
N ALA A 182 5.87 5.16 -21.18
CA ALA A 182 4.58 5.63 -21.70
C ALA A 182 3.85 4.52 -22.50
N LYS A 183 4.60 3.66 -23.21
CA LYS A 183 4.03 2.51 -23.93
C LYS A 183 3.68 1.36 -23.00
N LYS A 184 4.50 1.14 -21.97
CA LYS A 184 4.31 0.07 -20.99
C LYS A 184 4.71 0.59 -19.60
N PRO A 185 3.75 1.15 -18.85
CA PRO A 185 4.03 1.63 -17.50
C PRO A 185 4.56 0.52 -16.62
N TYR A 186 5.53 0.84 -15.78
CA TYR A 186 6.01 -0.06 -14.75
C TYR A 186 5.26 0.21 -13.46
N VAL A 187 4.53 -0.78 -12.97
CA VAL A 187 3.73 -0.66 -11.75
C VAL A 187 4.27 -1.61 -10.70
N PHE A 188 4.47 -1.11 -9.49
CA PHE A 188 4.90 -1.92 -8.37
C PHE A 188 4.16 -1.52 -7.10
N ILE A 189 3.95 -2.52 -6.22
CA ILE A 189 3.35 -2.32 -4.90
C ILE A 189 4.44 -1.79 -3.98
N GLN A 190 4.17 -0.68 -3.32
CA GLN A 190 5.06 -0.14 -2.31
C GLN A 190 4.94 -0.96 -1.02
N ASN A 191 6.04 -1.09 -0.29
CA ASN A 191 6.04 -1.74 1.03
C ASN A 191 5.57 -0.77 2.13
N ILE A 192 4.47 -0.07 1.86
CA ILE A 192 3.86 0.94 2.73
C ILE A 192 2.42 0.51 3.00
N LYS A 193 2.07 0.46 4.28
CA LYS A 193 0.72 0.19 4.78
C LYS A 193 -0.04 1.48 5.01
N ILE A 194 -1.37 1.36 4.94
CA ILE A 194 -2.30 2.47 5.07
C ILE A 194 -3.29 2.15 6.18
N THR A 195 -3.42 3.03 7.16
CA THR A 195 -4.53 3.01 8.10
C THR A 195 -5.51 4.13 7.76
N ASN A 196 -6.71 3.75 7.30
CA ASN A 196 -7.77 4.67 6.85
C ASN A 196 -9.06 4.57 7.72
N GLY A 197 -9.00 3.88 8.85
CA GLY A 197 -10.13 3.68 9.76
C GLY A 197 -11.12 2.57 9.35
N ALA A 198 -10.99 1.94 8.17
CA ALA A 198 -11.91 0.89 7.74
C ALA A 198 -11.92 -0.33 8.67
N GLN A 199 -10.74 -0.75 9.15
CA GLN A 199 -10.62 -1.85 10.12
C GLN A 199 -11.28 -1.52 11.46
N ILE A 200 -11.13 -0.28 11.94
CA ILE A 200 -11.77 0.19 13.17
C ILE A 200 -13.29 0.18 13.01
N LYS A 201 -13.82 0.68 11.87
CA LYS A 201 -15.26 0.60 11.56
C LYS A 201 -15.77 -0.83 11.59
N LYS A 202 -15.03 -1.76 10.99
CA LYS A 202 -15.38 -3.18 10.96
C LYS A 202 -15.41 -3.78 12.37
N LEU A 203 -14.40 -3.47 13.19
CA LEU A 203 -14.36 -3.86 14.60
C LEU A 203 -15.57 -3.31 15.38
N LEU A 204 -15.88 -2.02 15.22
CA LEU A 204 -17.02 -1.37 15.89
C LEU A 204 -18.38 -1.94 15.45
N ALA A 205 -18.49 -2.42 14.21
CA ALA A 205 -19.69 -3.07 13.70
C ALA A 205 -19.85 -4.52 14.19
N ASP A 206 -18.74 -5.23 14.44
CA ASP A 206 -18.76 -6.58 15.01
C ASP A 206 -18.83 -6.53 16.55
N LYS A 207 -20.05 -6.60 17.07
CA LYS A 207 -20.33 -6.59 18.52
C LYS A 207 -19.55 -7.67 19.28
N LYS A 208 -19.28 -8.84 18.69
CA LYS A 208 -18.56 -9.91 19.37
C LYS A 208 -17.09 -9.55 19.51
N GLN A 209 -16.44 -9.18 18.41
CA GLN A 209 -15.02 -8.78 18.43
C GLN A 209 -14.80 -7.57 19.32
N PHE A 210 -15.67 -6.55 19.22
CA PHE A 210 -15.58 -5.37 20.08
C PHE A 210 -15.71 -5.72 21.57
N ASN A 211 -16.67 -6.58 21.94
CA ASN A 211 -16.82 -7.01 23.33
C ASN A 211 -15.59 -7.78 23.85
N ASP A 212 -14.99 -8.63 23.01
CA ASP A 212 -13.76 -9.37 23.33
C ASP A 212 -12.59 -8.39 23.60
N VAL A 213 -12.47 -7.32 22.80
CA VAL A 213 -11.51 -6.22 23.01
C VAL A 213 -11.76 -5.51 24.35
N ILE A 214 -13.02 -5.18 24.66
CA ILE A 214 -13.37 -4.54 25.94
C ILE A 214 -13.07 -5.45 27.14
N GLU A 215 -13.26 -6.76 27.00
CA GLU A 215 -12.88 -7.73 28.03
C GLU A 215 -11.39 -7.77 28.26
N LYS A 216 -10.59 -7.83 27.19
CA LYS A 216 -9.13 -7.77 27.26
C LYS A 216 -8.66 -6.47 27.90
N LEU A 217 -9.21 -5.33 27.47
CA LEU A 217 -8.91 -4.02 28.04
C LEU A 217 -9.25 -3.94 29.53
N TRP A 218 -10.41 -4.47 29.95
CA TRP A 218 -10.82 -4.50 31.36
C TRP A 218 -9.86 -5.35 32.21
N GLN A 219 -9.48 -6.54 31.73
CA GLN A 219 -8.49 -7.38 32.40
C GLN A 219 -7.12 -6.70 32.47
N TRP A 220 -6.73 -6.04 31.38
CA TRP A 220 -5.47 -5.32 31.28
C TRP A 220 -5.37 -4.17 32.29
N GLN A 221 -6.46 -3.43 32.54
CA GLN A 221 -6.50 -2.40 33.58
C GLN A 221 -6.20 -2.92 35.00
N GLY A 222 -6.56 -4.18 35.28
CA GLY A 222 -6.29 -4.84 36.57
C GLY A 222 -4.85 -5.35 36.73
N THR A 223 -4.03 -5.33 35.66
CA THR A 223 -2.61 -5.73 35.72
C THR A 223 -1.69 -4.62 36.22
N TYR A 224 -2.13 -3.37 36.09
CA TYR A 224 -1.44 -2.24 36.70
C TYR A 224 -1.73 -2.27 38.19
N LYS A 225 -0.69 -2.51 39.00
CA LYS A 225 -0.74 -2.12 40.42
C LYS A 225 -1.18 -0.66 40.46
N GLU A 226 -1.94 -0.27 41.48
CA GLU A 226 -2.28 1.12 41.77
C GLU A 226 -0.98 1.92 42.03
N GLU A 227 -0.19 2.16 40.98
CA GLU A 227 0.83 3.18 40.98
C GLU A 227 0.06 4.50 40.91
N ASN A 228 0.12 5.20 42.04
CA ASN A 228 -0.52 6.48 42.28
C ASN A 228 -0.31 7.43 41.08
N GLY A 229 -1.35 7.60 40.25
CA GLY A 229 -1.42 8.69 39.26
C GLY A 229 -1.78 8.33 37.82
N VAL A 230 -1.80 7.05 37.42
CA VAL A 230 -2.14 6.69 36.02
C VAL A 230 -3.66 6.74 35.82
N THR A 231 -4.14 7.64 34.96
CA THR A 231 -5.57 7.83 34.69
C THR A 231 -6.13 6.67 33.84
N THR A 232 -7.45 6.43 33.91
CA THR A 232 -8.10 5.41 33.06
C THR A 232 -7.83 5.68 31.58
N LEU A 233 -7.81 6.95 31.18
CA LEU A 233 -7.54 7.37 29.81
C LEU A 233 -6.12 6.99 29.36
N GLN A 234 -5.11 7.16 30.22
CA GLN A 234 -3.74 6.68 29.96
C GLN A 234 -3.68 5.16 29.84
N LYS A 235 -4.46 4.42 30.65
CA LYS A 235 -4.55 2.96 30.52
C LYS A 235 -5.13 2.55 29.16
N ILE A 236 -6.19 3.22 28.70
CA ILE A 236 -6.76 2.96 27.37
C ILE A 236 -5.73 3.26 26.28
N ARG A 237 -5.05 4.42 26.36
CA ARG A 237 -4.01 4.79 25.41
C ARG A 237 -2.93 3.72 25.30
N ASN A 238 -2.35 3.33 26.43
CA ASN A 238 -1.30 2.30 26.46
C ASN A 238 -1.78 0.95 25.91
N TYR A 239 -3.04 0.55 26.16
CA TYR A 239 -3.61 -0.66 25.57
C TYR A 239 -3.77 -0.51 24.05
N PHE A 240 -4.24 0.65 23.57
CA PHE A 240 -4.44 0.93 22.15
C PHE A 240 -3.12 0.94 21.39
N GLU A 241 -2.10 1.57 21.98
CA GLU A 241 -0.73 1.56 21.46
C GLU A 241 -0.15 0.15 21.42
N LYS A 242 -0.43 -0.68 22.44
CA LYS A 242 0.08 -2.05 22.49
C LYS A 242 -0.61 -2.99 21.51
N GLU A 243 -1.94 -2.95 21.43
CA GLU A 243 -2.76 -3.84 20.62
C GLU A 243 -3.20 -3.17 19.29
N TRP A 244 -2.44 -2.18 18.82
CA TRP A 244 -2.78 -1.35 17.67
C TRP A 244 -3.18 -2.16 16.43
N LYS A 245 -2.48 -3.28 16.17
CA LYS A 245 -2.77 -4.19 15.04
C LYS A 245 -4.13 -4.85 15.15
N GLU A 246 -4.50 -5.32 16.34
CA GLU A 246 -5.81 -5.96 16.57
C GLU A 246 -6.93 -4.92 16.43
N LEU A 247 -6.66 -3.67 16.81
CA LEU A 247 -7.62 -2.57 16.74
C LEU A 247 -7.71 -1.91 15.37
N GLY A 248 -6.78 -2.20 14.45
CA GLY A 248 -6.69 -1.52 13.16
C GLY A 248 -6.26 -0.05 13.28
N LEU A 249 -5.52 0.28 14.33
CA LEU A 249 -4.95 1.62 14.57
C LEU A 249 -3.59 1.75 13.88
N PRO A 250 -3.06 2.96 13.67
CA PRO A 250 -1.69 3.12 13.20
C PRO A 250 -0.68 2.76 14.30
N PRO A 251 0.51 2.24 13.94
CA PRO A 251 1.54 1.86 14.89
C PRO A 251 2.04 3.07 15.68
N PRO A 252 2.17 2.98 17.01
CA PRO A 252 2.73 4.06 17.83
C PRO A 252 4.25 4.11 17.68
N THR A 253 4.74 4.52 16.51
CA THR A 253 6.16 4.76 16.30
C THR A 253 6.47 6.22 16.58
N GLU A 254 7.36 6.48 17.53
CA GLU A 254 7.87 7.84 17.83
C GLU A 254 8.54 8.50 16.61
N THR A 255 8.92 7.71 15.61
CA THR A 255 9.53 8.19 14.37
C THR A 255 8.53 8.75 13.36
N ASN A 256 7.23 8.50 13.53
CA ASN A 256 6.17 9.05 12.68
C ASN A 256 5.41 10.13 13.45
N GLU A 257 5.82 11.39 13.25
CA GLU A 257 5.24 12.56 13.92
C GLU A 257 3.73 12.67 13.72
N ALA A 258 3.22 12.32 12.54
CA ALA A 258 1.78 12.35 12.25
C ALA A 258 0.99 11.39 13.15
N VAL A 259 1.55 10.21 13.46
CA VAL A 259 0.90 9.25 14.35
C VAL A 259 0.94 9.74 15.79
N VAL A 260 2.09 10.27 16.24
CA VAL A 260 2.21 10.81 17.60
C VAL A 260 1.19 11.92 17.82
N LEU A 261 1.09 12.86 16.87
CA LEU A 261 0.12 13.95 16.90
C LEU A 261 -1.32 13.44 16.91
N LEU A 262 -1.65 12.44 16.08
CA LEU A 262 -2.99 11.85 16.05
C LEU A 262 -3.41 11.30 17.42
N TYR A 263 -2.54 10.51 18.08
CA TYR A 263 -2.83 9.99 19.41
C TYR A 263 -2.89 11.11 20.45
N ASP A 264 -1.98 12.08 20.40
CA ASP A 264 -1.95 13.18 21.37
C ASP A 264 -3.19 14.07 21.28
N GLU A 265 -3.62 14.44 20.08
CA GLU A 265 -4.80 15.28 19.84
C GLU A 265 -6.08 14.59 20.31
N ILE A 266 -6.32 13.34 19.88
CA ILE A 266 -7.53 12.58 20.24
C ILE A 266 -7.64 12.43 21.75
N PHE A 267 -6.56 12.00 22.41
CA PHE A 267 -6.58 11.78 23.85
C PHE A 267 -6.61 13.11 24.64
N ALA A 268 -6.01 14.19 24.13
CA ALA A 268 -6.09 15.51 24.77
C ALA A 268 -7.52 16.09 24.68
N ASP A 269 -8.21 15.92 23.57
CA ASP A 269 -9.58 16.43 23.39
C ASP A 269 -10.57 15.68 24.30
N ILE A 270 -10.46 14.35 24.37
CA ILE A 270 -11.23 13.55 25.33
C ILE A 270 -10.93 13.95 26.77
N ALA A 271 -9.67 14.24 27.12
CA ALA A 271 -9.29 14.69 28.46
C ALA A 271 -9.90 16.06 28.84
N LYS A 272 -10.06 16.97 27.87
CA LYS A 272 -10.72 18.27 28.07
C LYS A 272 -12.23 18.11 28.27
N GLU A 273 -12.86 17.20 27.54
CA GLU A 273 -14.31 17.00 27.57
C GLU A 273 -14.80 16.12 28.75
N LYS A 274 -14.03 15.10 29.16
CA LYS A 274 -14.43 14.12 30.17
C LYS A 274 -13.28 13.75 31.12
N CYS A 275 -13.34 14.28 32.34
CA CYS A 275 -12.42 13.96 33.42
C CYS A 275 -13.07 13.04 34.48
N CYS A 276 -13.90 12.08 34.05
CA CYS A 276 -14.65 11.23 34.98
C CYS A 276 -13.84 9.98 35.34
N SER A 277 -13.74 9.68 36.64
CA SER A 277 -13.24 8.39 37.12
C SER A 277 -14.21 7.28 36.70
N ILE A 278 -13.84 6.55 35.65
CA ILE A 278 -14.55 5.35 35.20
C ILE A 278 -14.61 4.36 36.35
N THR A 279 -15.82 4.02 36.77
CA THR A 279 -16.08 3.16 37.94
C THR A 279 -16.67 1.80 37.56
N ASP A 280 -17.07 1.62 36.30
CA ASP A 280 -17.66 0.37 35.80
C ASP A 280 -17.26 0.06 34.34
N LYS A 281 -17.47 -1.19 33.93
CA LYS A 281 -17.14 -1.69 32.57
C LYS A 281 -17.97 -1.02 31.47
N ILE A 282 -19.19 -0.57 31.76
CA ILE A 282 -20.07 0.06 30.77
C ILE A 282 -19.55 1.44 30.39
N GLN A 283 -19.06 2.21 31.38
CA GLN A 283 -18.41 3.49 31.15
C GLN A 283 -17.10 3.31 30.37
N LEU A 284 -16.34 2.25 30.64
CA LEU A 284 -15.14 1.91 29.87
C LEU A 284 -15.46 1.60 28.41
N GLU A 285 -16.46 0.74 28.17
CA GLU A 285 -16.94 0.39 26.84
C GLU A 285 -17.33 1.64 26.05
N LYS A 286 -18.12 2.53 26.67
CA LYS A 286 -18.56 3.78 26.04
C LYS A 286 -17.39 4.68 25.68
N LEU A 287 -16.43 4.87 26.59
CA LEU A 287 -15.27 5.71 26.35
C LEU A 287 -14.35 5.14 25.26
N ALA A 288 -14.06 3.83 25.31
CA ALA A 288 -13.24 3.17 24.30
C ALA A 288 -13.89 3.25 22.91
N LYS A 289 -15.21 3.07 22.84
CA LYS A 289 -15.97 3.25 21.60
C LYS A 289 -15.86 4.67 21.06
N GLU A 290 -16.08 5.68 21.91
CA GLU A 290 -16.00 7.10 21.52
C GLU A 290 -14.60 7.46 21.00
N ILE A 291 -13.53 7.00 21.65
CA ILE A 291 -12.16 7.21 21.17
C ILE A 291 -11.96 6.58 19.78
N LEU A 292 -12.40 5.33 19.58
CA LEU A 292 -12.28 4.66 18.29
C LEU A 292 -13.11 5.32 17.19
N GLU A 293 -14.28 5.87 17.52
CA GLU A 293 -15.10 6.65 16.57
C GLU A 293 -14.38 7.93 16.13
N ILE A 294 -13.69 8.62 17.05
CA ILE A 294 -12.87 9.79 16.69
C ILE A 294 -11.68 9.38 15.82
N PHE A 295 -11.00 8.27 16.13
CA PHE A 295 -9.94 7.73 15.26
C PHE A 295 -10.45 7.46 13.85
N VAL A 296 -11.64 6.87 13.72
CA VAL A 296 -12.28 6.62 12.42
C VAL A 296 -12.46 7.92 11.65
N GLU A 297 -13.05 8.95 12.28
CA GLU A 297 -13.27 10.26 11.64
C GLU A 297 -11.97 10.90 11.16
N GLN A 298 -10.93 10.89 12.00
CA GLN A 298 -9.64 11.49 11.66
C GLN A 298 -8.89 10.70 10.57
N LEU A 299 -8.92 9.36 10.63
CA LEU A 299 -8.24 8.51 9.64
C LEU A 299 -8.96 8.47 8.28
N GLU A 300 -10.27 8.74 8.24
CA GLU A 300 -10.99 8.96 6.99
C GLU A 300 -10.65 10.31 6.36
N ALA A 301 -10.52 11.36 7.17
CA ALA A 301 -10.14 12.69 6.71
C ALA A 301 -8.68 12.74 6.26
N SER A 302 -7.79 12.04 6.97
CA SER A 302 -6.36 11.99 6.72
C SER A 302 -5.79 10.62 7.08
N PRO A 303 -5.76 9.68 6.12
CA PRO A 303 -5.15 8.36 6.32
C PRO A 303 -3.67 8.45 6.70
N VAL A 304 -3.21 7.50 7.50
CA VAL A 304 -1.80 7.39 7.92
C VAL A 304 -1.08 6.35 7.08
N TYR A 305 0.13 6.69 6.64
CA TYR A 305 1.04 5.81 5.90
C TYR A 305 2.23 5.43 6.77
N TYR A 306 2.62 4.16 6.76
CA TYR A 306 3.78 3.67 7.50
C TYR A 306 4.43 2.48 6.80
N ASP A 307 5.74 2.31 6.98
CA ASP A 307 6.47 1.21 6.37
C ASP A 307 6.08 -0.14 7.00
N ASP A 308 5.94 -1.17 6.16
CA ASP A 308 5.72 -2.54 6.64
C ASP A 308 7.06 -3.17 7.03
N TRP A 309 7.45 -3.04 8.30
CA TRP A 309 8.72 -3.57 8.83
C TRP A 309 8.73 -5.09 9.03
N GLU A 310 7.65 -5.82 8.72
CA GLU A 310 7.57 -7.27 9.01
C GLU A 310 8.41 -8.17 8.10
N HIS A 311 9.10 -7.62 7.10
CA HIS A 311 9.98 -8.39 6.21
C HIS A 311 11.39 -7.76 6.11
N LYS A 312 12.23 -8.02 7.12
CA LYS A 312 13.69 -8.04 7.00
C LYS A 312 14.25 -9.33 7.58
#